data_AF-A0A5Q0H5N8-F1
#
_entry.id   AF-A0A5Q0H5N8-F1
#
_cell.length_a   1.000
_cell.length_b   1.000
_cell.length_c   1.000
_cell.angle_alpha   90.00
_cell.angle_beta   90.00
_cell.angle_gamma   90.00
#
_symmetry.space_group_name_H-M   'P 1'
#
loop_
_entity.id
_entity.type
_entity.pdbx_description
1 polymer ?
#
loop_
_entity_poly.entity_id
_entity_poly.type
_entity_poly.pdbx_seq_one_letter_code
_entity_poly.pdbx_strand_id
1 'polypeptide(L)'
;MSNAPLDPGVLDRVAPGLAEVFAEFADEVGGAATLAEFLEVLGWAVPTALVDFPYPLGLTATLKGNKRYAADRPSRVPELNDHVFEDAREHAAAVVRATDGTPEQFAAALLQVLRTGAVELADVDPTEVRKLVVSAGKAPRPVPGDVLAIPVAPHGYRLAVVLTRNQFGTALGLFDGVSPDGRPDARLLAAPGRFPVYTEESLLKDGTWRVVGHDEGLLARFPANPEIYHRPRPGGGTGEFGAAETVDGALRLVDEEEARAVGLADNTYRQTMTAAFLQKVLTERAGAGR
;
A
#
# COMPACT_ATOMS: atom_id res chain seq x y z
N MET A 1 9.35 -29.16 -6.19
CA MET A 1 10.51 -28.37 -5.73
C MET A 1 10.63 -28.56 -4.23
N SER A 2 11.82 -28.88 -3.72
CA SER A 2 12.03 -29.18 -2.30
C SER A 2 11.97 -27.88 -1.50
N ASN A 3 11.08 -27.79 -0.50
CA ASN A 3 11.10 -26.70 0.48
C ASN A 3 12.23 -27.00 1.46
N ALA A 4 13.45 -26.57 1.13
CA ALA A 4 14.57 -26.69 2.05
C ALA A 4 14.25 -25.97 3.37
N PRO A 5 14.61 -26.55 4.52
CA PRO A 5 14.47 -25.86 5.79
C PRO A 5 15.28 -24.56 5.77
N LEU A 6 14.75 -23.52 6.41
CA LEU A 6 15.45 -22.25 6.58
C LEU A 6 16.71 -22.50 7.43
N ASP A 7 17.78 -21.77 7.15
CA ASP A 7 18.98 -21.83 8.00
C ASP A 7 18.61 -21.52 9.47
N PRO A 8 19.04 -22.35 10.45
CA PRO A 8 18.69 -22.15 11.85
C PRO A 8 19.12 -20.78 12.39
N GLY A 9 20.26 -20.24 11.97
CA GLY A 9 20.72 -18.91 12.40
C GLY A 9 19.87 -17.77 11.83
N VAL A 10 19.28 -17.96 10.64
CA VAL A 10 18.26 -17.03 10.12
C VAL A 10 16.98 -17.15 10.94
N LEU A 11 16.53 -18.37 11.24
CA LEU A 11 15.31 -18.63 12.01
C LEU A 11 15.39 -18.02 13.42
N ASP A 12 16.49 -18.27 14.13
CA ASP A 12 16.75 -17.79 15.50
C ASP A 12 16.81 -16.27 15.60
N ARG A 13 17.10 -15.58 14.48
CA ARG A 13 17.11 -14.12 14.40
C ARG A 13 15.78 -13.53 13.95
N VAL A 14 15.14 -14.13 12.94
CA VAL A 14 13.91 -13.60 12.35
C VAL A 14 12.70 -13.82 13.25
N ALA A 15 12.60 -14.99 13.90
CA ALA A 15 11.45 -15.32 14.74
C ALA A 15 11.25 -14.35 15.92
N PRO A 16 12.27 -14.03 16.76
CA PRO A 16 12.11 -13.06 17.83
C PRO A 16 11.88 -11.64 17.30
N GLY A 17 12.54 -11.22 16.22
CA GLY A 17 12.33 -9.90 15.64
C GLY A 17 10.90 -9.70 15.12
N LEU A 18 10.33 -10.71 14.44
CA LEU A 18 8.91 -10.66 14.09
C LEU A 18 7.99 -10.69 15.32
N ALA A 19 8.36 -11.39 16.39
CA ALA A 19 7.59 -11.34 17.64
C ALA A 19 7.54 -9.93 18.23
N GLU A 20 8.66 -9.19 18.20
CA GLU A 20 8.73 -7.79 18.61
C GLU A 20 7.84 -6.90 17.74
N VAL A 21 7.93 -7.00 16.40
CA VAL A 21 7.07 -6.27 15.47
C VAL A 21 5.57 -6.51 15.76
N PHE A 22 5.17 -7.75 16.04
CA PHE A 22 3.77 -8.06 16.31
C PHE A 22 3.33 -7.77 17.75
N ALA A 23 4.27 -7.55 18.68
CA ALA A 23 3.98 -6.95 19.97
C ALA A 23 3.67 -5.45 19.80
N GLU A 24 4.45 -4.72 18.99
CA GLU A 24 4.17 -3.31 18.66
C GLU A 24 2.84 -3.13 17.93
N PHE A 25 2.54 -4.02 16.96
CA PHE A 25 1.20 -4.11 16.36
C PHE A 25 0.12 -4.19 17.46
N ALA A 26 0.29 -5.07 18.45
CA ALA A 26 -0.69 -5.29 19.49
C ALA A 26 -0.85 -4.06 20.41
N ASP A 27 0.23 -3.36 20.71
CA ASP A 27 0.23 -2.12 21.47
C ASP A 27 -0.51 -1.00 20.72
N GLU A 28 -0.36 -0.93 19.39
CA GLU A 28 -1.04 0.08 18.56
C GLU A 28 -2.55 -0.17 18.42
N VAL A 29 -2.95 -1.41 18.12
CA VAL A 29 -4.37 -1.72 17.81
C VAL A 29 -5.13 -2.37 18.97
N GLY A 30 -4.52 -2.43 20.15
CA GLY A 30 -5.14 -2.92 21.39
C GLY A 30 -5.36 -4.44 21.45
N GLY A 31 -4.50 -5.23 20.81
CA GLY A 31 -4.51 -6.68 20.93
C GLY A 31 -3.82 -7.41 19.77
N ALA A 32 -3.43 -8.66 20.03
CA ALA A 32 -2.67 -9.49 19.09
C ALA A 32 -3.24 -9.53 17.66
N ALA A 33 -2.35 -9.70 16.68
CA ALA A 33 -2.71 -9.88 15.29
C ALA A 33 -3.43 -11.22 15.07
N THR A 34 -4.39 -11.24 14.15
CA THR A 34 -4.89 -12.48 13.55
C THR A 34 -3.87 -13.03 12.55
N LEU A 35 -4.01 -14.30 12.17
CA LEU A 35 -3.19 -14.85 11.08
C LEU A 35 -3.35 -14.07 9.77
N ALA A 36 -4.54 -13.54 9.47
CA ALA A 36 -4.76 -12.71 8.28
C ALA A 36 -3.90 -11.44 8.31
N GLU A 37 -3.93 -10.70 9.43
CA GLU A 37 -3.19 -9.45 9.61
C GLU A 37 -1.68 -9.71 9.61
N PHE A 38 -1.22 -10.80 10.25
CA PHE A 38 0.18 -11.23 10.19
C PHE A 38 0.68 -11.41 8.75
N LEU A 39 -0.09 -12.15 7.95
CA LEU A 39 0.24 -12.40 6.55
C LEU A 39 0.14 -11.14 5.68
N GLU A 40 -0.80 -10.25 5.99
CA GLU A 40 -0.98 -8.98 5.28
C GLU A 40 0.20 -8.04 5.51
N VAL A 41 0.59 -7.78 6.77
CA VAL A 41 1.77 -6.96 7.11
C VAL A 41 3.01 -7.48 6.41
N LEU A 42 3.26 -8.79 6.44
CA LEU A 42 4.42 -9.37 5.77
C LEU A 42 4.33 -9.30 4.24
N GLY A 43 3.13 -9.36 3.68
CA GLY A 43 2.88 -9.14 2.26
C GLY A 43 3.24 -7.73 1.79
N TRP A 44 3.01 -6.72 2.64
CA TRP A 44 3.41 -5.33 2.46
C TRP A 44 4.90 -5.08 2.76
N ALA A 45 5.48 -5.87 3.66
CA ALA A 45 6.86 -5.72 4.09
C ALA A 45 7.88 -6.31 3.10
N VAL A 46 7.42 -7.08 2.08
CA VAL A 46 8.33 -7.67 1.09
C VAL A 46 9.18 -6.58 0.41
N PRO A 47 10.51 -6.69 0.45
CA PRO A 47 11.39 -5.71 -0.18
C PRO A 47 11.43 -5.88 -1.70
N THR A 48 10.64 -5.09 -2.42
CA THR A 48 10.57 -5.09 -3.90
C THR A 48 11.91 -4.77 -4.58
N ALA A 49 12.85 -4.13 -3.88
CA ALA A 49 14.20 -3.90 -4.38
C ALA A 49 15.07 -5.18 -4.44
N LEU A 50 14.70 -6.25 -3.74
CA LEU A 50 15.44 -7.51 -3.71
C LEU A 50 14.84 -8.59 -4.61
N VAL A 51 13.53 -8.51 -4.86
CA VAL A 51 12.76 -9.54 -5.57
C VAL A 51 11.63 -8.94 -6.41
N ASP A 52 11.37 -9.54 -7.57
CA ASP A 52 10.23 -9.20 -8.43
C ASP A 52 8.96 -9.96 -8.00
N PHE A 53 8.56 -9.79 -6.74
CA PHE A 53 7.32 -10.37 -6.23
C PHE A 53 6.12 -9.51 -6.63
N PRO A 54 4.92 -10.10 -6.81
CA PRO A 54 3.69 -9.33 -6.75
C PRO A 54 3.67 -8.53 -5.45
N TYR A 55 3.40 -7.22 -5.54
CA TYR A 55 3.36 -6.32 -4.39
C TYR A 55 1.96 -5.71 -4.24
N PRO A 56 1.32 -5.76 -3.06
CA PRO A 56 1.73 -6.58 -1.91
C PRO A 56 1.67 -8.08 -2.26
N LEU A 57 2.48 -8.87 -1.57
CA LEU A 57 2.48 -10.32 -1.78
C LEU A 57 1.29 -10.95 -1.06
N GLY A 58 0.28 -11.37 -1.82
CA GLY A 58 -0.87 -12.08 -1.27
C GLY A 58 -0.48 -13.46 -0.73
N LEU A 59 -0.79 -13.72 0.54
CA LEU A 59 -0.54 -14.99 1.21
C LEU A 59 -1.86 -15.56 1.76
N THR A 60 -2.04 -16.87 1.62
CA THR A 60 -3.20 -17.58 2.16
C THR A 60 -2.76 -18.79 2.97
N ALA A 61 -3.49 -19.08 4.03
CA ALA A 61 -3.19 -20.19 4.92
C ALA A 61 -4.18 -21.34 4.78
N THR A 62 -3.66 -22.56 4.92
CA THR A 62 -4.43 -23.78 5.17
C THR A 62 -4.09 -24.30 6.55
N LEU A 63 -5.10 -24.54 7.37
CA LEU A 63 -4.98 -25.08 8.72
C LEU A 63 -5.00 -26.61 8.72
N LYS A 64 -4.78 -27.22 9.89
CA LYS A 64 -4.98 -28.64 10.16
C LYS A 64 -6.38 -29.10 9.70
N GLY A 65 -6.45 -30.32 9.16
CA GLY A 65 -7.68 -30.84 8.54
C GLY A 65 -7.97 -30.28 7.15
N ASN A 66 -6.99 -29.63 6.49
CA ASN A 66 -7.12 -29.02 5.17
C ASN A 66 -8.19 -27.92 5.09
N LYS A 67 -8.52 -27.28 6.22
CA LYS A 67 -9.44 -26.14 6.26
C LYS A 67 -8.73 -24.89 5.75
N ARG A 68 -9.31 -24.22 4.75
CA ARG A 68 -8.84 -22.88 4.34
C ARG A 68 -9.10 -21.90 5.48
N TYR A 69 -8.07 -21.16 5.88
CA TYR A 69 -8.21 -20.10 6.85
C TYR A 69 -8.98 -18.91 6.25
N ALA A 70 -9.85 -18.33 7.05
CA ALA A 70 -10.55 -17.09 6.77
C ALA A 70 -10.72 -16.38 8.12
N ALA A 71 -10.35 -15.11 8.19
CA ALA A 71 -10.58 -14.30 9.38
C ALA A 71 -12.08 -14.14 9.63
N ASP A 72 -12.46 -14.06 10.90
CA ASP A 72 -13.82 -13.82 11.36
C ASP A 72 -14.15 -12.33 11.52
N ARG A 73 -13.14 -11.47 11.41
CA ARG A 73 -13.24 -10.02 11.49
C ARG A 73 -12.47 -9.31 10.37
N PRO A 74 -12.82 -8.06 10.04
CA PRO A 74 -12.02 -7.22 9.15
C PRO A 74 -10.60 -7.01 9.70
N SER A 75 -9.65 -6.80 8.78
CA SER A 75 -8.25 -6.48 9.11
C SER A 75 -8.14 -5.09 9.73
N ARG A 76 -7.32 -4.98 10.78
CA ARG A 76 -6.92 -3.72 11.42
C ARG A 76 -5.60 -3.17 10.89
N VAL A 77 -4.96 -3.83 9.92
CA VAL A 77 -3.73 -3.35 9.29
C VAL A 77 -3.84 -1.90 8.77
N PRO A 78 -4.97 -1.42 8.24
CA PRO A 78 -5.13 -0.02 7.83
C PRO A 78 -5.04 1.01 8.97
N GLU A 79 -5.12 0.57 10.23
CA GLU A 79 -5.04 1.43 11.42
C GLU A 79 -3.59 1.63 11.91
N LEU A 80 -2.64 0.83 11.40
CA LEU A 80 -1.23 0.86 11.80
C LEU A 80 -0.48 2.08 11.26
N ASN A 81 0.54 2.50 12.00
CA ASN A 81 1.52 3.45 11.51
C ASN A 81 2.62 2.79 10.65
N ASP A 82 3.37 3.59 9.90
CA ASP A 82 4.36 3.11 8.92
C ASP A 82 5.50 2.28 9.55
N HIS A 83 5.87 2.54 10.81
CA HIS A 83 7.02 1.90 11.46
C HIS A 83 6.89 0.37 11.53
N VAL A 84 5.69 -0.17 11.85
CA VAL A 84 5.45 -1.62 11.85
C VAL A 84 5.80 -2.27 10.51
N PHE A 85 5.55 -1.58 9.40
CA PHE A 85 5.90 -2.07 8.07
C PHE A 85 7.39 -1.90 7.76
N GLU A 86 8.02 -0.83 8.26
CA GLU A 86 9.47 -0.62 8.14
C GLU A 86 10.25 -1.69 8.89
N ASP A 87 9.85 -2.01 10.12
CA ASP A 87 10.49 -3.02 10.97
C ASP A 87 10.23 -4.43 10.44
N ALA A 88 8.98 -4.72 10.03
CA ALA A 88 8.66 -5.96 9.34
C ALA A 88 9.49 -6.15 8.06
N ARG A 89 9.84 -5.07 7.35
CA ARG A 89 10.59 -5.12 6.08
C ARG A 89 12.02 -5.60 6.29
N GLU A 90 12.67 -5.25 7.41
CA GLU A 90 14.00 -5.78 7.74
C GLU A 90 13.97 -7.32 7.87
N HIS A 91 12.99 -7.84 8.60
CA HIS A 91 12.84 -9.28 8.81
C HIS A 91 12.39 -10.02 7.55
N ALA A 92 11.46 -9.44 6.78
CA ALA A 92 11.07 -9.97 5.48
C ALA A 92 12.27 -10.03 4.52
N ALA A 93 13.13 -9.01 4.53
CA ALA A 93 14.37 -9.01 3.74
C ALA A 93 15.35 -10.11 4.16
N ALA A 94 15.50 -10.36 5.46
CA ALA A 94 16.32 -11.46 5.95
C ALA A 94 15.80 -12.83 5.47
N VAL A 95 14.47 -13.05 5.49
CA VAL A 95 13.85 -14.26 4.95
C VAL A 95 14.09 -14.38 3.45
N VAL A 96 13.83 -13.31 2.67
CA VAL A 96 14.03 -13.30 1.22
C VAL A 96 15.47 -13.67 0.87
N ARG A 97 16.47 -13.04 1.52
CA ARG A 97 17.91 -13.31 1.28
C ARG A 97 18.32 -14.73 1.63
N ALA A 98 17.63 -15.37 2.55
CA ALA A 98 17.88 -16.75 2.96
C ALA A 98 17.17 -17.80 2.08
N THR A 99 16.39 -17.35 1.09
CA THR A 99 15.71 -18.20 0.10
C THR A 99 16.27 -17.92 -1.30
N ASP A 100 15.99 -18.79 -2.28
CA ASP A 100 16.37 -18.54 -3.69
C ASP A 100 15.49 -17.45 -4.36
N GLY A 101 14.76 -16.66 -3.57
CA GLY A 101 14.07 -15.48 -4.05
C GLY A 101 12.82 -15.78 -4.88
N THR A 102 12.10 -16.89 -4.63
CA THR A 102 10.75 -17.11 -5.18
C THR A 102 9.66 -16.84 -4.15
N PRO A 103 8.46 -16.39 -4.58
CA PRO A 103 7.34 -16.17 -3.66
C PRO A 103 6.97 -17.42 -2.84
N GLU A 104 7.00 -18.60 -3.47
CA GLU A 104 6.66 -19.87 -2.83
C GLU A 104 7.66 -20.27 -1.75
N GLN A 105 8.95 -20.01 -1.97
CA GLN A 105 9.99 -20.26 -0.96
C GLN A 105 9.89 -19.27 0.19
N PHE A 106 9.59 -17.99 -0.08
CA PHE A 106 9.30 -17.01 0.96
C PHE A 106 8.11 -17.46 1.82
N ALA A 107 6.99 -17.87 1.22
CA ALA A 107 5.84 -18.40 1.96
C ALA A 107 6.18 -19.65 2.77
N ALA A 108 7.01 -20.56 2.23
CA ALA A 108 7.46 -21.74 2.95
C ALA A 108 8.41 -21.41 4.12
N ALA A 109 9.26 -20.40 3.98
CA ALA A 109 10.14 -19.93 5.05
C ALA A 109 9.35 -19.21 6.14
N LEU A 110 8.39 -18.36 5.79
CA LEU A 110 7.47 -17.73 6.75
C LEU A 110 6.68 -18.76 7.55
N LEU A 111 6.26 -19.86 6.91
CA LEU A 111 5.60 -20.96 7.62
C LEU A 111 6.50 -21.59 8.68
N GLN A 112 7.81 -21.69 8.42
CA GLN A 112 8.78 -22.21 9.39
C GLN A 112 8.94 -21.24 10.56
N VAL A 113 9.05 -19.93 10.28
CA VAL A 113 9.10 -18.89 11.32
C VAL A 113 7.84 -18.92 12.18
N LEU A 114 6.66 -18.95 11.55
CA LEU A 114 5.38 -18.98 12.27
C LEU A 114 5.28 -20.20 13.20
N ARG A 115 5.73 -21.37 12.75
CA ARG A 115 5.72 -22.60 13.54
C ARG A 115 6.71 -22.65 14.70
N THR A 116 7.62 -21.68 14.83
CA THR A 116 8.42 -21.54 16.05
C THR A 116 7.54 -21.21 17.26
N GLY A 117 6.35 -20.64 17.03
CA GLY A 117 5.47 -20.17 18.09
C GLY A 117 5.95 -18.88 18.76
N ALA A 118 6.99 -18.22 18.21
CA ALA A 118 7.48 -16.95 18.74
C ALA A 118 6.47 -15.80 18.59
N VAL A 119 5.64 -15.84 17.54
CA VAL A 119 4.60 -14.83 17.28
C VAL A 119 3.28 -15.32 17.85
N GLU A 120 2.72 -14.56 18.80
CA GLU A 120 1.38 -14.81 19.34
C GLU A 120 0.30 -14.33 18.35
N LEU A 121 -0.64 -15.22 18.03
CA LEU A 121 -1.78 -14.91 17.16
C LEU A 121 -3.09 -14.99 17.94
N ALA A 122 -4.01 -14.08 17.65
CA ALA A 122 -5.27 -13.94 18.38
C ALA A 122 -6.29 -15.06 18.09
N ASP A 123 -6.22 -15.72 16.93
CA ASP A 123 -7.32 -16.50 16.39
C ASP A 123 -6.95 -17.93 15.96
N VAL A 124 -5.65 -18.27 15.92
CA VAL A 124 -5.16 -19.61 15.59
C VAL A 124 -3.89 -19.92 16.35
N ASP A 125 -3.68 -21.19 16.70
CA ASP A 125 -2.37 -21.66 17.14
C ASP A 125 -1.44 -21.74 15.90
N PRO A 126 -0.26 -21.06 15.90
CA PRO A 126 0.68 -21.06 14.79
C PRO A 126 1.10 -22.47 14.32
N THR A 127 1.11 -23.45 15.23
CA THR A 127 1.45 -24.85 14.92
C THR A 127 0.37 -25.58 14.11
N GLU A 128 -0.86 -25.07 14.11
CA GLU A 128 -1.97 -25.62 13.31
C GLU A 128 -1.91 -25.18 11.84
N VAL A 129 -1.11 -24.17 11.51
CA VAL A 129 -0.93 -23.73 10.12
C VAL A 129 -0.15 -24.79 9.36
N ARG A 130 -0.79 -25.43 8.39
CA ARG A 130 -0.23 -26.54 7.61
C ARG A 130 0.54 -26.07 6.39
N LYS A 131 0.04 -25.03 5.73
CA LYS A 131 0.55 -24.54 4.46
C LYS A 131 0.29 -23.05 4.34
N LEU A 132 1.30 -22.31 3.88
CA LEU A 132 1.11 -21.00 3.29
C LEU A 132 1.23 -21.14 1.77
N VAL A 133 0.35 -20.46 1.05
CA VAL A 133 0.33 -20.43 -0.41
C VAL A 133 0.31 -18.98 -0.83
N VAL A 134 1.18 -18.64 -1.78
CA VAL A 134 1.09 -17.35 -2.46
C VAL A 134 -0.21 -17.33 -3.23
N SER A 135 -1.14 -16.50 -2.77
CA SER A 135 -2.31 -16.22 -3.58
C SER A 135 -1.87 -15.25 -4.66
N ALA A 136 -1.65 -15.76 -5.86
CA ALA A 136 -1.69 -14.97 -7.07
C ALA A 136 -3.14 -14.53 -7.32
N GLY A 137 -3.71 -13.75 -6.40
CA GLY A 137 -4.84 -12.92 -6.73
C GLY A 137 -4.32 -11.95 -7.78
N LYS A 138 -4.70 -12.15 -9.05
CA LYS A 138 -4.72 -11.06 -10.01
C LYS A 138 -5.80 -10.10 -9.54
N ALA A 139 -5.52 -9.38 -8.46
CA ALA A 139 -6.24 -8.16 -8.22
C ALA A 139 -6.09 -7.35 -9.52
N PRO A 140 -7.20 -6.96 -10.16
CA PRO A 140 -7.15 -6.27 -11.43
C PRO A 140 -6.24 -5.07 -11.25
N ARG A 141 -5.10 -5.09 -11.96
CA ARG A 141 -4.15 -3.99 -11.91
C ARG A 141 -4.84 -2.84 -12.63
N PRO A 142 -4.97 -1.66 -12.00
CA PRO A 142 -5.49 -0.50 -12.70
C PRO A 142 -4.64 -0.26 -13.96
N VAL A 143 -5.29 0.11 -15.05
CA VAL A 143 -4.62 0.54 -16.28
C VAL A 143 -4.86 2.03 -16.50
N PRO A 144 -3.94 2.75 -17.18
CA PRO A 144 -4.19 4.13 -17.58
C PRO A 144 -5.55 4.28 -18.25
N GLY A 145 -6.34 5.28 -17.83
CA GLY A 145 -7.70 5.51 -18.29
C GLY A 145 -8.79 4.91 -17.39
N ASP A 146 -8.46 3.98 -16.49
CA ASP A 146 -9.42 3.48 -15.50
C ASP A 146 -9.92 4.61 -14.60
N VAL A 147 -11.24 4.70 -14.43
CA VAL A 147 -11.90 5.67 -13.56
C VAL A 147 -12.25 5.01 -12.24
N LEU A 148 -11.73 5.58 -11.15
CA LEU A 148 -11.88 5.08 -9.79
C LEU A 148 -12.92 5.91 -9.04
N ALA A 149 -13.76 5.22 -8.26
CA ALA A 149 -14.59 5.83 -7.24
C ALA A 149 -13.95 5.60 -5.86
N ILE A 150 -13.46 6.68 -5.26
CA ILE A 150 -12.79 6.71 -3.96
C ILE A 150 -13.80 7.17 -2.90
N PRO A 151 -14.22 6.32 -1.95
CA PRO A 151 -15.18 6.70 -0.93
C PRO A 151 -14.72 7.90 -0.09
N VAL A 152 -15.62 8.84 0.20
CA VAL A 152 -15.36 9.93 1.15
C VAL A 152 -16.48 10.01 2.19
N ALA A 153 -16.12 10.08 3.47
CA ALA A 153 -17.10 10.14 4.55
C ALA A 153 -17.69 11.57 4.71
N PRO A 154 -18.92 11.73 5.25
CA PRO A 154 -19.87 10.67 5.61
C PRO A 154 -20.57 10.02 4.41
N HIS A 155 -20.61 10.66 3.24
CA HIS A 155 -21.26 10.12 2.05
C HIS A 155 -20.60 10.61 0.75
N GLY A 156 -20.62 9.75 -0.26
CA GLY A 156 -20.20 10.04 -1.62
C GLY A 156 -18.82 9.53 -1.96
N TYR A 157 -18.36 9.90 -3.16
CA TYR A 157 -17.14 9.43 -3.77
C TYR A 157 -16.43 10.57 -4.47
N ARG A 158 -15.11 10.66 -4.29
CA ARG A 158 -14.24 11.38 -5.21
C ARG A 158 -14.00 10.50 -6.42
N LEU A 159 -13.90 11.12 -7.59
CA LEU A 159 -13.51 10.43 -8.81
C LEU A 159 -12.04 10.69 -9.11
N ALA A 160 -11.36 9.67 -9.60
CA ALA A 160 -9.99 9.77 -10.08
C ALA A 160 -9.84 8.99 -11.39
N VAL A 161 -8.91 9.39 -12.25
CA VAL A 161 -8.46 8.57 -13.38
C VAL A 161 -7.03 8.10 -13.14
N VAL A 162 -6.75 6.84 -13.46
CA VAL A 162 -5.40 6.29 -13.43
C VAL A 162 -4.62 6.89 -14.59
N LEU A 163 -3.52 7.58 -14.31
CA LEU A 163 -2.71 8.26 -15.33
C LEU A 163 -1.57 7.38 -15.83
N THR A 164 -0.81 6.83 -14.88
CA THR A 164 0.34 5.99 -15.14
C THR A 164 0.68 5.15 -13.92
N ARG A 165 1.55 4.16 -14.13
CA ARG A 165 2.10 3.29 -13.10
C ARG A 165 3.60 3.20 -13.31
N ASN A 166 4.36 3.51 -12.28
CA ASN A 166 5.81 3.50 -12.33
C ASN A 166 6.40 3.18 -10.94
N GLN A 167 7.70 3.38 -10.77
CA GLN A 167 8.42 3.11 -9.52
C GLN A 167 7.94 3.93 -8.31
N PHE A 168 7.23 5.05 -8.52
CA PHE A 168 6.61 5.84 -7.45
C PHE A 168 5.22 5.32 -7.06
N GLY A 169 4.67 4.34 -7.77
CA GLY A 169 3.33 3.78 -7.55
C GLY A 169 2.37 4.11 -8.69
N THR A 170 1.10 4.30 -8.35
CA THR A 170 0.03 4.66 -9.28
C THR A 170 -0.25 6.16 -9.19
N ALA A 171 -0.08 6.86 -10.30
CA ALA A 171 -0.46 8.27 -10.42
C ALA A 171 -1.95 8.39 -10.73
N LEU A 172 -2.65 9.22 -9.97
CA LEU A 172 -4.08 9.50 -10.10
C LEU A 172 -4.31 10.96 -10.45
N GLY A 173 -5.09 11.19 -11.50
CA GLY A 173 -5.69 12.49 -11.81
C GLY A 173 -7.01 12.62 -11.06
N LEU A 174 -7.04 13.44 -10.02
CA LEU A 174 -8.25 13.65 -9.22
C LEU A 174 -9.21 14.59 -9.95
N PHE A 175 -10.51 14.41 -9.76
CA PHE A 175 -11.53 15.38 -10.18
C PHE A 175 -12.14 16.10 -8.96
N ASP A 176 -12.45 17.38 -9.14
CA ASP A 176 -13.11 18.19 -8.13
C ASP A 176 -14.61 17.87 -8.04
N GLY A 177 -15.16 18.06 -6.83
CA GLY A 177 -16.53 17.69 -6.49
C GLY A 177 -16.67 16.28 -5.92
N VAL A 178 -17.90 15.90 -5.58
CA VAL A 178 -18.24 14.60 -4.97
C VAL A 178 -19.40 13.99 -5.75
N SER A 179 -19.22 12.76 -6.20
CA SER A 179 -20.28 11.92 -6.77
C SER A 179 -21.07 11.24 -5.64
N PRO A 180 -22.41 11.34 -5.61
CA PRO A 180 -23.20 10.73 -4.54
C PRO A 180 -23.18 9.19 -4.57
N ASP A 181 -23.07 8.59 -5.76
CA ASP A 181 -23.15 7.14 -5.98
C ASP A 181 -21.85 6.54 -6.56
N GLY A 182 -20.84 7.38 -6.80
CA GLY A 182 -19.57 6.98 -7.38
C GLY A 182 -19.61 6.80 -8.88
N ARG A 183 -20.68 7.23 -9.55
CA ARG A 183 -20.75 7.19 -11.01
C ARG A 183 -20.05 8.40 -11.64
N PRO A 184 -19.36 8.20 -12.76
CA PRO A 184 -18.84 9.30 -13.56
C PRO A 184 -19.98 10.18 -14.10
N ASP A 185 -19.84 11.49 -13.92
CA ASP A 185 -20.74 12.52 -14.46
C ASP A 185 -19.90 13.53 -15.25
N ALA A 186 -20.38 13.96 -16.43
CA ALA A 186 -19.64 14.86 -17.30
C ALA A 186 -19.24 16.18 -16.63
N ARG A 187 -20.04 16.71 -15.70
CA ARG A 187 -19.74 17.91 -14.92
C ARG A 187 -18.59 17.68 -13.94
N LEU A 188 -18.56 16.52 -13.27
CA LEU A 188 -17.46 16.16 -12.37
C LEU A 188 -16.17 15.96 -13.17
N LEU A 189 -16.25 15.19 -14.26
CA LEU A 189 -15.10 14.95 -15.14
C LEU A 189 -14.61 16.23 -15.84
N ALA A 190 -15.45 17.27 -15.94
CA ALA A 190 -15.10 18.59 -16.46
C ALA A 190 -14.20 19.43 -15.54
N ALA A 191 -14.04 19.04 -14.27
CA ALA A 191 -13.24 19.77 -13.30
C ALA A 191 -12.03 18.93 -12.85
N PRO A 192 -10.99 18.76 -13.70
CA PRO A 192 -9.78 18.07 -13.28
C PRO A 192 -9.07 18.88 -12.19
N GLY A 193 -8.66 18.20 -11.13
CA GLY A 193 -7.73 18.73 -10.15
C GLY A 193 -6.40 19.07 -10.80
N ARG A 194 -5.73 20.10 -10.28
CA ARG A 194 -4.56 20.69 -10.93
C ARG A 194 -3.33 19.79 -10.93
N PHE A 195 -3.16 18.98 -9.88
CA PHE A 195 -1.96 18.17 -9.67
C PHE A 195 -2.31 16.70 -9.45
N PRO A 196 -1.68 15.79 -10.19
CA PRO A 196 -1.75 14.37 -9.93
C PRO A 196 -1.23 14.00 -8.54
N VAL A 197 -1.75 12.89 -8.00
CA VAL A 197 -1.28 12.33 -6.73
C VAL A 197 -0.82 10.90 -6.92
N TYR A 198 0.31 10.54 -6.31
CA TYR A 198 0.79 9.16 -6.28
C TYR A 198 0.27 8.44 -5.05
N THR A 199 -0.05 7.16 -5.23
CA THR A 199 -0.45 6.26 -4.17
C THR A 199 -0.15 4.81 -4.56
N GLU A 200 -0.13 3.93 -3.58
CA GLU A 200 -0.11 2.49 -3.79
C GLU A 200 -1.52 1.95 -4.13
N GLU A 201 -1.68 0.64 -4.32
CA GLU A 201 -2.88 0.04 -4.94
C GLU A 201 -3.73 -0.80 -3.98
N SER A 202 -3.49 -0.79 -2.66
CA SER A 202 -4.11 -1.66 -1.65
C SER A 202 -5.63 -1.62 -1.73
N LEU A 203 -6.18 -0.40 -1.73
CA LEU A 203 -7.61 -0.17 -1.72
C LEU A 203 -8.26 -0.46 -3.07
N LEU A 204 -7.49 -0.48 -4.17
CA LEU A 204 -8.00 -1.03 -5.43
C LEU A 204 -8.04 -2.56 -5.37
N LYS A 205 -7.03 -3.18 -4.75
CA LYS A 205 -6.86 -4.62 -4.69
C LYS A 205 -7.89 -5.29 -3.77
N ASP A 206 -8.25 -4.65 -2.67
CA ASP A 206 -9.28 -5.12 -1.75
C ASP A 206 -10.72 -4.75 -2.19
N GLY A 207 -10.86 -3.90 -3.21
CA GLY A 207 -12.12 -3.48 -3.79
C GLY A 207 -12.81 -2.29 -3.10
N THR A 208 -12.17 -1.69 -2.10
CA THR A 208 -12.63 -0.45 -1.45
C THR A 208 -12.76 0.69 -2.46
N TRP A 209 -11.75 0.85 -3.31
CA TRP A 209 -11.77 1.73 -4.47
C TRP A 209 -12.22 0.93 -5.68
N ARG A 210 -13.35 1.35 -6.25
CA ARG A 210 -13.96 0.62 -7.35
C ARG A 210 -13.57 1.25 -8.67
N VAL A 211 -13.14 0.43 -9.63
CA VAL A 211 -13.12 0.84 -11.03
C VAL A 211 -14.57 0.93 -11.51
N VAL A 212 -15.02 2.13 -11.86
CA VAL A 212 -16.40 2.46 -12.25
C VAL A 212 -16.54 2.79 -13.73
N GLY A 213 -15.44 2.84 -14.46
CA GLY A 213 -15.41 3.08 -15.90
C GLY A 213 -13.97 3.07 -16.44
N HIS A 214 -13.85 3.31 -17.74
CA HIS A 214 -12.57 3.44 -18.42
C HIS A 214 -12.71 4.45 -19.58
N ASP A 215 -11.86 5.47 -19.62
CA ASP A 215 -11.86 6.51 -20.65
C ASP A 215 -10.44 7.11 -20.80
N GLU A 216 -9.68 6.64 -21.79
CA GLU A 216 -8.35 7.16 -22.12
C GLU A 216 -8.38 8.64 -22.54
N GLY A 217 -9.53 9.16 -23.01
CA GLY A 217 -9.69 10.57 -23.35
C GLY A 217 -9.53 11.51 -22.14
N LEU A 218 -9.71 10.98 -20.92
CA LEU A 218 -9.45 11.73 -19.68
C LEU A 218 -7.96 11.94 -19.41
N LEU A 219 -7.07 11.12 -19.97
CA LEU A 219 -5.62 11.25 -19.79
C LEU A 219 -5.11 12.59 -20.32
N ALA A 220 -5.68 13.08 -21.42
CA ALA A 220 -5.32 14.36 -22.04
C ALA A 220 -5.62 15.58 -21.16
N ARG A 221 -6.34 15.41 -20.04
CA ARG A 221 -6.65 16.48 -19.07
C ARG A 221 -5.56 16.67 -18.02
N PHE A 222 -4.57 15.77 -17.98
CA PHE A 222 -3.49 15.77 -17.00
C PHE A 222 -2.12 15.73 -17.69
N PRO A 223 -1.03 16.09 -16.99
CA PRO A 223 0.32 15.94 -17.52
C PRO A 223 0.62 14.48 -17.91
N ALA A 224 1.21 14.27 -19.08
CA ALA A 224 1.54 12.92 -19.58
C ALA A 224 2.58 12.20 -18.71
N ASN A 225 3.52 12.96 -18.12
CA ASN A 225 4.52 12.47 -17.18
C ASN A 225 4.33 13.20 -15.85
N PRO A 226 3.43 12.71 -14.97
CA PRO A 226 3.16 13.36 -13.70
C PRO A 226 4.40 13.32 -12.81
N GLU A 227 4.90 14.48 -12.44
CA GLU A 227 5.97 14.65 -11.45
C GLU A 227 5.47 14.32 -10.05
N ILE A 228 6.38 13.96 -9.16
CA ILE A 228 6.12 13.80 -7.73
C ILE A 228 6.79 14.92 -6.95
N TYR A 229 6.05 15.56 -6.05
CA TYR A 229 6.56 16.73 -5.33
C TYR A 229 7.13 16.38 -3.96
N HIS A 230 8.31 16.90 -3.67
CA HIS A 230 9.04 16.76 -2.42
C HIS A 230 9.06 18.07 -1.67
N ARG A 231 8.90 17.99 -0.35
CA ARG A 231 9.04 19.15 0.53
C ARG A 231 10.49 19.64 0.62
N PRO A 232 10.69 20.92 0.98
CA PRO A 232 11.99 21.44 1.36
C PRO A 232 12.63 20.55 2.44
N ARG A 233 13.87 20.13 2.23
CA ARG A 233 14.69 19.39 3.20
C ARG A 233 16.04 20.06 3.33
N PRO A 234 16.42 20.52 4.54
CA PRO A 234 17.75 21.07 4.77
C PRO A 234 18.84 20.09 4.32
N GLY A 235 19.72 20.53 3.42
CA GLY A 235 20.80 19.70 2.86
C GLY A 235 20.37 18.59 1.89
N GLY A 236 19.08 18.45 1.59
CA GLY A 236 18.51 17.34 0.82
C GLY A 236 18.30 17.59 -0.67
N GLY A 237 18.89 18.64 -1.24
CA GLY A 237 18.79 18.94 -2.68
C GLY A 237 17.43 19.46 -3.17
N THR A 238 16.43 19.59 -2.29
CA THR A 238 15.07 20.03 -2.67
C THR A 238 14.84 21.54 -2.53
N GLY A 239 15.89 22.35 -2.35
CA GLY A 239 15.77 23.82 -2.30
C GLY A 239 14.89 24.36 -1.17
N GLU A 240 14.58 25.66 -1.25
CA GLU A 240 13.79 26.39 -0.24
C GLU A 240 12.29 26.08 -0.31
N PHE A 241 11.75 25.86 -1.51
CA PHE A 241 10.32 25.68 -1.75
C PHE A 241 9.93 24.23 -2.11
N GLY A 242 10.92 23.34 -2.26
CA GLY A 242 10.72 21.93 -2.62
C GLY A 242 11.27 21.61 -3.99
N ALA A 243 11.05 20.37 -4.42
CA ALA A 243 11.41 19.92 -5.76
C ALA A 243 10.32 19.03 -6.34
N ALA A 244 10.25 18.97 -7.66
CA ALA A 244 9.49 18.00 -8.42
C ALA A 244 10.47 16.96 -8.99
N GLU A 245 10.12 15.69 -8.90
CA GLU A 245 10.90 14.58 -9.43
C GLU A 245 10.12 13.89 -10.55
N THR A 246 10.77 13.69 -11.69
CA THR A 246 10.24 12.92 -12.81
C THR A 246 10.54 11.43 -12.64
N VAL A 247 9.88 10.58 -13.42
CA VAL A 247 10.05 9.11 -13.35
C VAL A 247 11.47 8.63 -13.68
N ASP A 248 12.27 9.41 -14.39
CA ASP A 248 13.69 9.11 -14.64
C ASP A 248 14.61 9.62 -13.50
N GLY A 249 14.03 10.15 -12.43
CA GLY A 249 14.75 10.65 -11.25
C GLY A 249 15.31 12.06 -11.42
N ALA A 250 14.96 12.78 -12.49
CA ALA A 250 15.40 14.16 -12.66
C ALA A 250 14.66 15.06 -11.66
N LEU A 251 15.43 15.77 -10.84
CA LEU A 251 14.92 16.73 -9.87
C LEU A 251 14.93 18.14 -10.45
N ARG A 252 13.80 18.82 -10.34
CA ARG A 252 13.62 20.24 -10.67
C ARG A 252 13.19 20.98 -9.42
N LEU A 253 13.91 22.04 -9.06
CA LEU A 253 13.48 22.90 -7.96
C LEU A 253 12.16 23.60 -8.33
N VAL A 254 11.21 23.62 -7.39
CA VAL A 254 9.98 24.40 -7.56
C VAL A 254 10.18 25.81 -7.00
N ASP A 255 9.49 26.78 -7.58
CA ASP A 255 9.46 28.13 -7.06
C ASP A 255 8.35 28.30 -6.01
N GLU A 256 8.27 29.49 -5.41
CA GLU A 256 7.27 29.81 -4.37
C GLU A 256 5.84 29.74 -4.91
N GLU A 257 5.60 30.13 -6.16
CA GLU A 257 4.27 30.14 -6.76
C GLU A 257 3.76 28.72 -6.98
N GLU A 258 4.60 27.85 -7.57
CA GLU A 258 4.31 26.44 -7.76
C GLU A 258 4.14 25.74 -6.41
N ALA A 259 5.03 25.98 -5.44
CA ALA A 259 4.90 25.41 -4.10
C ALA A 259 3.59 25.80 -3.40
N ARG A 260 3.14 27.05 -3.56
CA ARG A 260 1.84 27.49 -3.03
C ARG A 260 0.68 26.85 -3.79
N ALA A 261 0.76 26.76 -5.11
CA ALA A 261 -0.30 26.18 -5.94
C ALA A 261 -0.50 24.69 -5.68
N VAL A 262 0.60 23.94 -5.52
CA VAL A 262 0.59 22.51 -5.21
C VAL A 262 0.11 22.26 -3.79
N GLY A 263 0.42 23.18 -2.87
CA GLY A 263 0.14 23.05 -1.45
C GLY A 263 1.35 22.60 -0.62
N LEU A 264 2.56 22.72 -1.15
CA LEU A 264 3.79 22.50 -0.39
C LEU A 264 3.99 23.58 0.68
N ALA A 265 3.65 24.84 0.37
CA ALA A 265 3.88 25.97 1.26
C ALA A 265 2.95 25.98 2.49
N ASP A 266 1.69 25.59 2.32
CA ASP A 266 0.66 25.57 3.38
C ASP A 266 0.46 24.17 3.98
N ASN A 267 1.29 23.21 3.57
CA ASN A 267 1.15 21.82 3.92
C ASN A 267 -0.26 21.29 3.61
N THR A 268 -0.86 21.63 2.47
CA THR A 268 -2.06 20.93 1.98
C THR A 268 -1.70 19.79 1.03
N TYR A 269 -0.55 19.87 0.34
CA TYR A 269 0.00 18.77 -0.45
C TYR A 269 0.51 17.64 0.46
N ARG A 270 0.10 16.43 0.14
CA ARG A 270 0.53 15.21 0.83
C ARG A 270 0.81 14.17 -0.25
N GLN A 271 2.08 13.89 -0.48
CA GLN A 271 2.49 12.67 -1.15
C GLN A 271 2.22 11.53 -0.17
N THR A 272 1.29 10.65 -0.52
CA THR A 272 0.84 9.58 0.38
C THR A 272 1.24 8.25 -0.22
N MET A 273 2.19 7.57 0.42
CA MET A 273 2.56 6.23 -0.06
C MET A 273 1.42 5.25 0.13
N THR A 274 0.47 5.49 1.06
CA THR A 274 -0.66 4.59 1.36
C THR A 274 -2.00 5.12 0.81
N ALA A 275 -2.81 4.24 0.21
CA ALA A 275 -4.12 4.59 -0.33
C ALA A 275 -5.14 4.96 0.77
N ALA A 276 -5.05 4.30 1.93
CA ALA A 276 -5.86 4.63 3.11
C ALA A 276 -5.68 6.09 3.55
N PHE A 277 -4.43 6.58 3.59
CA PHE A 277 -4.16 7.96 3.96
C PHE A 277 -4.65 8.95 2.89
N LEU A 278 -4.52 8.63 1.59
CA LEU A 278 -5.11 9.44 0.53
C LEU A 278 -6.64 9.59 0.72
N GLN A 279 -7.33 8.48 0.98
CA GLN A 279 -8.77 8.49 1.21
C GLN A 279 -9.17 9.34 2.42
N LYS A 280 -8.40 9.27 3.52
CA LYS A 280 -8.60 10.12 4.70
C LYS A 280 -8.48 11.61 4.36
N VAL A 281 -7.42 12.02 3.66
CA VAL A 281 -7.22 13.42 3.24
C VAL A 281 -8.35 13.90 2.32
N LEU A 282 -8.78 13.06 1.38
CA LEU A 282 -9.90 13.37 0.49
C LEU A 282 -11.23 13.53 1.26
N THR A 283 -11.43 12.75 2.31
CA THR A 283 -12.56 12.85 3.23
C THR A 283 -12.55 14.17 3.99
N GLU A 284 -11.42 14.55 4.59
CA GLU A 284 -11.27 15.82 5.32
C GLU A 284 -11.57 17.03 4.42
N ARG A 285 -11.06 17.02 3.18
CA ARG A 285 -11.32 18.07 2.18
C ARG A 285 -12.77 18.13 1.73
N ALA A 286 -13.46 16.99 1.64
CA ALA A 286 -14.89 16.96 1.34
C ALA A 286 -15.75 17.53 2.49
N GLY A 287 -15.25 17.45 3.74
CA GLY A 287 -15.88 18.05 4.92
C GLY A 287 -15.68 19.56 5.02
N ALA A 288 -14.48 20.07 4.67
CA ALA A 288 -14.11 21.48 4.80
C ALA A 288 -14.79 22.42 3.77
N GLY A 289 -15.41 21.87 2.72
CA GLY A 289 -16.13 22.64 1.69
C GLY A 289 -17.63 22.84 1.97
N ARG A 290 -18.10 22.58 3.20
CA ARG A 290 -19.47 22.85 3.64
C ARG A 290 -19.56 24.10 4.50
#